data_AF-A0AAW0RPR7-F1
#
_entry.id   AF-A0AAW0RPR7-F1
#
_cell.length_a   1.000
_cell.length_b   1.000
_cell.length_c   1.000
_cell.angle_alpha   90.00
_cell.angle_beta   90.00
_cell.angle_gamma   90.00
#
_symmetry.space_group_name_H-M   'P 1'
#
loop_
_entity.id
_entity.type
_entity.pdbx_description
1 polymer ?
#
loop_
_entity_poly.entity_id
_entity_poly.type
_entity_poly.pdbx_seq_one_letter_code
_entity_poly.pdbx_strand_id
1 'polypeptide(L)'
;LPGVPPTQRKAEVPFVAVVNIRGDRLYHEHISWDQGTTLRQLGLMPEYLPFPYPVAGVPDKASVEYRVPVLGAETADKLRDRNAVASNEMFQFS
;
A
#
# COMPACT_ATOMS: atom_id res chain seq x y z
N LEU A 1 1.56 -14.18 -4.00
CA LEU A 1 0.87 -13.81 -2.74
C LEU A 1 0.14 -15.06 -2.22
N PRO A 2 0.06 -15.28 -0.89
CA PRO A 2 -0.70 -16.40 -0.34
C PRO A 2 -2.15 -16.39 -0.84
N GLY A 3 -2.61 -17.51 -1.40
CA GLY A 3 -4.00 -17.67 -1.86
C GLY A 3 -4.41 -16.91 -3.13
N VAL A 4 -3.50 -16.17 -3.78
CA VAL A 4 -3.80 -15.40 -4.99
C VAL A 4 -3.27 -16.14 -6.22
N PRO A 5 -4.12 -16.45 -7.24
CA PRO A 5 -3.66 -17.04 -8.50
C PRO A 5 -2.62 -16.17 -9.22
N PRO A 6 -1.76 -16.74 -10.07
CA PRO A 6 -0.75 -15.98 -10.82
C PRO A 6 -1.40 -14.89 -11.68
N THR A 7 -1.06 -13.63 -11.40
CA THR A 7 -1.54 -12.47 -12.17
C THR A 7 -0.66 -12.13 -13.37
N GLN A 8 0.53 -12.73 -13.46
CA GLN A 8 1.56 -12.46 -14.48
C GLN A 8 2.00 -10.98 -14.56
N ARG A 9 1.83 -10.23 -13.47
CA ARG A 9 2.24 -8.83 -13.36
C ARG A 9 3.49 -8.72 -12.49
N LYS A 10 4.42 -7.85 -12.89
CA LYS A 10 5.56 -7.47 -12.05
C LYS A 10 5.03 -6.72 -10.83
N ALA A 11 5.55 -7.05 -9.65
CA ALA A 11 5.32 -6.30 -8.43
C ALA A 11 6.66 -5.97 -7.75
N GLU A 12 6.78 -4.74 -7.28
CA GLU A 12 7.88 -4.24 -6.49
C GLU A 12 7.39 -3.96 -5.08
N VAL A 13 7.81 -4.79 -4.12
CA VAL A 13 7.24 -4.80 -2.77
C VAL A 13 8.21 -4.15 -1.80
N PRO A 14 7.92 -2.92 -1.31
CA PRO A 14 8.71 -2.32 -0.24
C PRO A 14 8.43 -3.06 1.08
N PHE A 15 9.48 -3.27 1.87
CA PHE A 15 9.40 -3.94 3.16
C PHE A 15 10.43 -3.38 4.15
N VAL A 16 10.15 -3.60 5.43
CA VAL A 16 11.04 -3.29 6.55
C VAL A 16 11.32 -4.59 7.29
N ALA A 17 12.59 -4.89 7.51
CA ALA A 17 13.03 -6.03 8.28
C ALA A 17 13.65 -5.55 9.60
N VAL A 18 13.17 -6.11 10.72
CA VAL A 18 13.84 -5.99 12.03
C VAL A 18 14.60 -7.29 12.24
N VAL A 19 15.93 -7.22 12.13
CA VAL A 19 16.82 -8.38 12.20
C VAL A 19 17.47 -8.45 13.58
N ASN A 20 17.37 -9.62 14.23
CA ASN A 20 18.06 -9.91 15.49
C ASN A 20 19.33 -10.72 15.22
N ILE A 21 20.47 -10.16 15.61
CA ILE A 21 21.78 -10.82 15.54
C ILE A 21 22.23 -11.19 16.96
N ARG A 22 22.69 -12.43 17.15
CA ARG A 22 23.26 -12.91 18.41
C ARG A 22 24.65 -13.49 18.15
N GLY A 23 25.67 -12.80 18.66
CA GLY A 23 27.06 -13.13 18.34
C GLY A 23 27.34 -12.85 16.86
N ASP A 24 27.77 -13.88 16.13
CA ASP A 24 28.07 -13.84 14.70
C ASP A 24 26.94 -14.39 13.82
N ARG A 25 25.76 -14.68 14.39
CA ARG A 25 24.64 -15.33 13.67
C ARG A 25 23.36 -14.50 13.69
N LEU A 26 22.62 -14.60 12.59
CA LEU A 26 21.21 -14.22 12.52
C LEU A 26 20.39 -15.19 13.38
N TYR A 27 19.62 -14.66 14.32
CA TYR A 27 18.79 -15.45 15.22
C TYR A 27 17.34 -15.52 14.74
N HIS A 28 16.73 -14.37 14.47
CA HIS A 28 15.43 -14.27 13.80
C HIS A 28 15.27 -12.89 13.15
N GLU A 29 14.29 -12.77 12.27
CA GLU A 29 13.88 -11.50 11.67
C GLU A 29 12.36 -11.40 11.64
N HIS A 30 11.87 -10.17 11.76
CA HIS A 30 10.47 -9.83 11.51
C HIS A 30 10.41 -8.93 10.27
N ILE A 31 9.73 -9.39 9.22
CA ILE A 31 9.58 -8.65 7.97
C ILE A 31 8.13 -8.16 7.85
N SER A 32 7.96 -6.84 7.80
CA SER A 32 6.71 -6.18 7.46
C SER A 32 6.79 -5.68 6.04
N TRP A 33 5.84 -6.06 5.18
CA TRP A 33 5.80 -5.67 3.78
C TRP A 33 4.49 -4.95 3.45
N ASP A 34 4.54 -4.04 2.47
CA ASP A 34 3.37 -3.23 2.08
C ASP A 34 2.39 -4.04 1.22
N GLN A 35 1.36 -4.57 1.88
CA GLN A 35 0.33 -5.37 1.24
C GLN A 35 -0.55 -4.55 0.29
N GLY A 36 -0.88 -3.31 0.68
CA GLY A 36 -1.73 -2.43 -0.12
C GLY A 36 -1.07 -2.12 -1.46
N THR A 37 0.17 -1.66 -1.42
CA THR A 37 0.99 -1.37 -2.60
C THR A 37 1.08 -2.60 -3.51
N THR A 38 1.31 -3.78 -2.93
CA THR A 38 1.38 -5.04 -3.69
C THR A 38 0.06 -5.34 -4.41
N LEU A 39 -1.08 -5.25 -3.70
CA LEU A 39 -2.38 -5.51 -4.30
C LEU A 39 -2.74 -4.47 -5.38
N ARG A 40 -2.39 -3.20 -5.19
CA ARG A 40 -2.61 -2.14 -6.17
C ARG A 40 -1.82 -2.38 -7.46
N GLN A 41 -0.54 -2.75 -7.35
CA GLN A 41 0.30 -3.07 -8.52
C GLN A 41 -0.22 -4.31 -9.28
N LEU A 42 -0.73 -5.30 -8.55
CA LEU A 42 -1.29 -6.51 -9.16
C LEU A 42 -2.71 -6.34 -9.72
N GLY A 43 -3.31 -5.16 -9.59
CA GLY A 43 -4.67 -4.88 -10.06
C GLY A 43 -5.76 -5.58 -9.23
N LEU A 44 -5.46 -5.89 -7.97
CA LEU A 44 -6.36 -6.61 -7.04
C LEU A 44 -7.02 -5.69 -6.01
N MET A 45 -6.65 -4.41 -6.00
CA MET A 45 -7.22 -3.38 -5.14
C MET A 45 -7.77 -2.23 -6.00
N PRO A 46 -9.04 -1.83 -5.83
CA PRO A 46 -9.59 -0.66 -6.50
C PRO A 46 -8.94 0.62 -5.96
N GLU A 47 -8.94 1.68 -6.77
CA GLU A 47 -8.39 2.98 -6.38
C GLU A 47 -9.31 3.77 -5.44
N TYR A 48 -10.62 3.50 -5.53
CA TYR A 48 -11.64 4.11 -4.71
C TYR A 48 -12.43 3.01 -4.01
N LEU A 49 -12.79 3.25 -2.75
CA LEU A 49 -13.67 2.38 -1.97
C LEU A 49 -14.90 3.19 -1.51
N PRO A 50 -16.07 2.54 -1.42
CA PRO A 50 -17.24 3.18 -0.86
C PRO A 50 -17.00 3.52 0.61
N PHE A 51 -17.38 4.72 1.00
CA PHE A 51 -17.42 5.15 2.39
C PHE A 51 -18.74 4.63 3.01
N PRO A 52 -18.69 3.71 3.98
CA PRO A 52 -19.88 2.97 4.40
C PRO A 52 -20.74 3.71 5.43
N TYR A 53 -20.37 4.93 5.82
CA TYR A 53 -21.04 5.69 6.88
C TYR A 53 -21.75 6.93 6.32
N PRO A 54 -22.82 7.42 6.98
CA PRO A 54 -23.46 8.68 6.60
C PRO A 54 -22.48 9.84 6.66
N VAL A 55 -22.53 10.71 5.64
CA VAL A 55 -21.71 11.93 5.57
C VAL A 55 -22.62 13.14 5.72
N ALA A 56 -22.30 14.04 6.64
CA ALA A 56 -23.09 15.24 6.88
C ALA A 56 -23.23 16.07 5.60
N GLY A 57 -24.45 16.47 5.26
CA GLY A 57 -24.74 17.23 4.04
C GLY A 57 -24.83 16.40 2.76
N VAL A 58 -24.61 15.08 2.83
CA VAL A 58 -24.81 14.16 1.71
C VAL A 58 -26.15 13.43 1.86
N PRO A 59 -27.00 13.37 0.81
CA PRO A 59 -28.27 12.67 0.88
C PRO A 59 -28.09 11.16 1.19
N ASP A 60 -29.03 10.57 1.93
CA ASP A 60 -29.00 9.16 2.39
C ASP A 60 -28.82 8.09 1.29
N LYS A 61 -29.02 8.44 0.01
CA LYS A 61 -28.87 7.54 -1.14
C LYS A 61 -27.68 7.85 -2.03
N ALA A 62 -26.93 8.92 -1.73
CA ALA A 62 -25.73 9.26 -2.47
C ALA A 62 -24.56 8.41 -1.95
N SER A 63 -23.88 7.73 -2.86
CA SER A 63 -22.65 6.99 -2.54
C SER A 63 -21.50 7.99 -2.43
N VAL A 64 -20.82 7.99 -1.29
CA VAL A 64 -19.55 8.67 -1.10
C VAL A 64 -18.46 7.63 -1.28
N GLU A 65 -17.42 7.97 -2.04
CA GLU A 65 -16.23 7.15 -2.19
C GLU A 65 -15.02 7.93 -1.69
N TYR A 66 -14.01 7.21 -1.22
CA TYR A 66 -12.72 7.80 -0.88
C TYR A 66 -11.62 7.10 -1.65
N ARG A 67 -10.57 7.85 -2.01
CA ARG A 67 -9.39 7.30 -2.63
C ARG A 67 -8.61 6.48 -1.60
N VAL A 68 -8.29 5.24 -1.94
CA VAL A 68 -7.50 4.36 -1.07
C VAL A 68 -6.08 4.94 -0.93
N PRO A 69 -5.54 5.10 0.29
CA PRO A 69 -4.24 5.74 0.53
C PRO A 69 -3.08 4.77 0.23
N VAL A 70 -2.98 4.35 -1.04
CA VAL A 70 -1.97 3.42 -1.54
C VAL A 70 -1.49 3.92 -2.90
N LEU A 71 -0.17 4.08 -3.04
CA LEU A 71 0.45 4.63 -4.24
C LEU A 71 0.68 3.55 -5.32
N GLY A 72 1.31 2.43 -4.96
CA GLY A 72 1.66 1.39 -5.94
C GLY A 72 3.17 1.31 -6.17
N ALA A 73 3.61 1.22 -7.42
CA ALA A 73 5.03 1.10 -7.75
C ALA A 73 5.85 2.31 -7.28
N GLU A 74 5.20 3.47 -7.23
CA GLU A 74 5.68 4.74 -6.73
C GLU A 74 6.16 4.65 -5.27
N THR A 75 5.56 3.78 -4.45
CA THR A 75 6.05 3.52 -3.08
C THR A 75 7.46 2.92 -3.11
N ALA A 76 7.72 1.98 -4.03
CA ALA A 76 9.03 1.37 -4.19
C ALA A 76 10.04 2.36 -4.80
N ASP A 77 9.61 3.19 -5.75
CA ASP A 77 10.43 4.27 -6.30
C ASP A 77 10.86 5.26 -5.22
N LYS A 78 9.93 5.70 -4.36
CA LYS A 78 10.22 6.61 -3.25
C LYS A 78 11.19 6.03 -2.23
N LEU A 79 11.13 4.71 -1.99
CA LEU A 79 12.06 4.01 -1.10
C LEU A 79 13.46 3.93 -1.70
N ARG A 80 13.57 3.73 -3.03
CA ARG A 80 14.85 3.67 -3.75
C ARG A 80 15.50 5.05 -3.89
N ASP A 81 14.71 6.06 -4.22
CA ASP A 81 15.16 7.44 -4.37
C ASP A 81 14.15 8.40 -3.73
N ARG A 82 14.62 9.14 -2.73
CA ARG A 82 13.81 10.12 -2.00
C ARG A 82 13.22 11.21 -2.90
N ASN A 83 13.79 11.46 -4.08
CA ASN A 83 13.35 12.51 -5.01
C ASN A 83 12.44 11.98 -6.13
N ALA A 84 12.23 10.67 -6.25
CA ALA A 84 11.49 10.07 -7.38
C ALA A 84 9.99 10.42 -7.38
N VAL A 85 9.39 10.60 -6.19
CA VAL A 85 7.96 10.92 -6.01
C VAL A 85 7.87 12.01 -4.95
N ALA A 86 6.95 12.97 -5.06
CA ALA A 86 6.84 14.00 -4.02
C ALA A 86 6.36 13.37 -2.70
N SER A 87 6.87 13.89 -1.58
CA SER A 87 6.42 13.44 -0.27
C SER A 87 5.00 13.98 0.00
N ASN A 88 4.22 13.22 0.76
CA ASN A 88 2.95 13.67 1.34
C ASN A 88 1.83 13.99 0.34
N GLU A 89 1.92 13.55 -0.92
CA GLU A 89 0.86 13.74 -1.92
C GLU A 89 -0.48 13.15 -1.47
N MET A 90 -0.47 12.05 -0.71
CA MET A 90 -1.69 11.42 -0.19
C MET A 90 -2.50 12.33 0.75
N PHE A 91 -1.91 13.37 1.35
CA PHE A 91 -2.69 14.34 2.15
C PHE A 91 -3.61 15.22 1.29
N GLN A 92 -3.44 15.19 -0.03
CA GLN A 92 -4.33 15.88 -0.97
C GLN A 92 -5.58 15.05 -1.32
N PHE A 93 -5.70 13.82 -0.80
CA PHE A 93 -6.88 12.98 -1.03
C PHE A 93 -7.99 13.49 -0.09
N SER A 94 -8.70 14.53 -0.54
CA SER A 94 -9.84 15.15 0.15
C SER A 94 -11.16 14.69 -0.42
#